data_AF-A0A8S2XUE4-F1
#
_entry.id   AF-A0A8S2XUE4-F1
#
_cell.length_a   1.000
_cell.length_b   1.000
_cell.length_c   1.000
_cell.angle_alpha   90.00
_cell.angle_beta   90.00
_cell.angle_gamma   90.00
#
_symmetry.space_group_name_H-M   'P 1'
#
loop_
_entity.id
_entity.type
_entity.pdbx_description
1 polymer ?
#
loop_
_entity_poly.entity_id
_entity_poly.type
_entity_poly.pdbx_seq_one_letter_code
_entity_poly.pdbx_strand_id
1 'polypeptide(L)'
;YKLYEMPQIFEFLGPPHPEDPLGPTIWTRPYFDCGRSNKWIISAVAPIVDIYPRHTAYRHFQSMRNLAVAVADADFIMMDINQCPETDQITVQSKQTNLFAGTDKCKPTTRCEPLFGFGFRRGGYQCLCQPGYRYPPYQDGPFKGYIIEKATQEEYVNNFDCIKVECGTIVAIVDFAIVILLDNLGFRFFNKINLTQAK
;
A
#
# COMPACT_ATOMS: atom_id res chain seq x y z
N TYR A 1 7.51 36.81 38.35
CA TYR A 1 6.24 36.57 37.63
C TYR A 1 6.40 35.23 36.91
N LYS A 2 5.93 34.13 37.54
CA LYS A 2 4.80 33.28 37.06
C LYS A 2 5.03 32.81 35.60
N LEU A 3 5.07 31.52 35.28
CA LEU A 3 4.20 30.44 35.75
C LEU A 3 4.97 29.12 35.86
N TYR A 4 4.75 28.41 36.97
CA TYR A 4 4.85 26.97 37.04
C TYR A 4 3.95 26.42 35.92
N GLU A 5 4.50 25.73 34.93
CA GLU A 5 3.68 24.97 33.98
C GLU A 5 2.90 23.94 34.80
N MET A 6 1.58 24.07 34.83
CA MET A 6 0.70 23.03 35.34
C MET A 6 1.10 21.73 34.65
N PRO A 7 1.25 20.60 35.37
CA PRO A 7 1.24 19.33 34.69
C PRO A 7 -0.09 19.30 33.93
N GLN A 8 -0.03 19.27 32.59
CA GLN A 8 -1.21 18.97 31.80
C GLN A 8 -1.74 17.68 32.40
N ILE A 9 -2.94 17.74 32.99
CA ILE A 9 -3.67 16.55 33.38
C ILE A 9 -3.92 15.86 32.05
N PHE A 10 -3.03 14.95 31.68
CA PHE A 10 -3.22 14.06 30.55
C PHE A 10 -4.38 13.16 30.95
N GLU A 11 -5.61 13.62 30.69
CA GLU A 11 -6.77 12.75 30.66
C GLU A 11 -6.56 11.82 29.46
N PHE A 12 -5.99 10.66 29.75
CA PHE A 12 -5.85 9.60 28.77
C PHE A 12 -7.26 9.06 28.46
N LEU A 13 -7.81 9.52 27.34
CA LEU A 13 -9.15 9.16 26.84
C LEU A 13 -9.16 7.82 26.05
N GLY A 14 -8.08 7.05 26.15
CA GLY A 14 -7.91 5.79 25.44
C GLY A 14 -7.02 5.90 24.19
N PRO A 15 -6.82 4.79 23.48
CA PRO A 15 -6.06 4.80 22.24
C PRO A 15 -6.83 5.56 21.15
N PRO A 16 -6.12 6.20 20.20
CA PRO A 16 -6.75 6.87 19.07
C PRO A 16 -7.66 5.93 18.25
N HIS A 17 -8.70 6.50 17.67
CA HIS A 17 -9.66 5.81 16.82
C HIS A 17 -8.96 5.32 15.52
N PRO A 18 -9.41 4.22 14.89
CA PRO A 18 -8.90 3.77 13.58
C PRO A 18 -8.89 4.84 12.48
N GLU A 19 -9.79 5.81 12.56
CA GLU A 19 -9.92 6.91 11.60
C GLU A 19 -9.08 8.15 11.97
N ASP A 20 -8.49 8.18 13.17
CA ASP A 20 -7.62 9.28 13.56
C ASP A 20 -6.35 9.28 12.70
N PRO A 21 -5.78 10.45 12.34
CA PRO A 21 -4.61 10.53 11.46
C PRO A 21 -3.38 9.76 11.95
N LEU A 22 -3.26 9.55 13.26
CA LEU A 22 -2.16 8.78 13.86
C LEU A 22 -2.45 7.27 13.87
N GLY A 23 -3.73 6.88 13.78
CA GLY A 23 -4.20 5.51 13.94
C GLY A 23 -3.93 4.92 15.35
N PRO A 24 -4.47 3.73 15.66
CA PRO A 24 -4.33 3.06 16.96
C PRO A 24 -2.90 2.56 17.22
N THR A 25 -2.07 2.49 16.18
CA THR A 25 -0.72 1.92 16.21
C THR A 25 0.30 2.94 15.75
N ILE A 26 1.39 3.06 16.49
CA ILE A 26 2.53 3.89 16.11
C ILE A 26 3.61 3.00 15.50
N TRP A 27 4.11 3.37 14.32
CA TRP A 27 5.20 2.68 13.65
C TRP A 27 6.55 3.29 14.01
N THR A 28 7.52 2.44 14.38
CA THR A 28 8.90 2.90 14.63
C THR A 28 9.66 3.11 13.33
N ARG A 29 10.75 3.90 13.38
CA ARG A 29 11.74 3.90 12.29
C ARG A 29 12.41 2.52 12.22
N PRO A 30 12.89 2.08 11.04
CA PRO A 30 13.61 0.82 10.90
C PRO A 30 14.88 0.82 11.76
N TYR A 31 15.09 -0.25 12.52
CA TYR A 31 16.29 -0.46 13.33
C TYR A 31 16.77 -1.90 13.20
N PHE A 32 18.05 -2.13 13.49
CA PHE A 32 18.64 -3.46 13.46
C PHE A 32 18.52 -4.10 14.86
N ASP A 33 17.87 -5.26 14.95
CA ASP A 33 17.68 -5.98 16.21
C ASP A 33 18.87 -6.92 16.49
N CYS A 34 19.76 -6.48 17.37
CA CYS A 34 20.95 -7.23 17.77
C CYS A 34 20.60 -8.33 18.80
N GLY A 35 20.91 -9.59 18.48
CA GLY A 35 20.93 -10.70 19.45
C GLY A 35 19.70 -11.59 19.45
N ARG A 36 18.51 -11.09 19.09
CA ARG A 36 17.31 -11.93 18.95
C ARG A 36 17.10 -12.35 17.50
N SER A 37 16.81 -11.41 16.60
CA SER A 37 16.50 -11.72 15.20
C SER A 37 17.64 -11.42 14.22
N ASN A 38 18.65 -10.62 14.61
CA ASN A 38 19.82 -10.25 13.80
C ASN A 38 19.45 -9.75 12.39
N LYS A 39 18.37 -8.97 12.29
CA LYS A 39 17.86 -8.43 11.03
C LYS A 39 17.27 -7.02 11.22
N TRP A 40 17.06 -6.34 10.10
CA TRP A 40 16.37 -5.05 10.08
C TRP A 40 14.87 -5.27 10.29
N ILE A 41 14.30 -4.61 11.30
CA ILE A 41 12.88 -4.71 11.63
C ILE A 41 12.24 -3.33 11.74
N ILE A 42 10.93 -3.32 11.53
CA ILE A 42 10.05 -2.20 11.86
C ILE A 42 9.01 -2.75 12.84
N SER A 43 8.77 -2.02 13.93
CA SER A 43 7.85 -2.44 14.97
C SER A 43 6.59 -1.56 14.95
N ALA A 44 5.43 -2.22 14.95
CA ALA A 44 4.15 -1.58 15.24
C ALA A 44 3.87 -1.67 16.74
N VAL A 45 3.63 -0.52 17.36
CA VAL A 45 3.47 -0.39 18.81
C VAL A 45 2.04 0.06 19.13
N ALA A 46 1.34 -0.71 19.96
CA ALA A 46 0.00 -0.40 20.43
C ALA A 46 -0.08 -0.46 21.97
N PRO A 47 -0.70 0.51 22.64
CA PRO A 47 -0.93 0.44 24.08
C PRO A 47 -2.06 -0.54 24.41
N ILE A 48 -1.87 -1.34 25.46
CA ILE A 48 -2.92 -2.13 26.08
C ILE A 48 -3.50 -1.30 27.22
N VAL A 49 -4.77 -0.95 27.07
CA VAL A 49 -5.50 -0.12 28.03
C VAL A 49 -6.39 -0.95 28.92
N ASP A 50 -6.46 -0.58 30.19
CA ASP A 50 -7.43 -1.12 31.14
C ASP A 50 -8.37 -0.02 31.61
N ILE A 51 -9.65 -0.36 31.59
CA ILE A 51 -10.77 0.49 31.99
C ILE A 51 -11.13 0.25 33.47
N TYR A 52 -10.75 -0.92 34.02
CA TYR A 52 -11.09 -1.33 35.38
C TYR A 52 -9.82 -1.71 36.16
N PRO A 53 -9.27 -0.82 37.02
CA PRO A 53 -8.22 -1.23 37.94
C PRO A 53 -8.75 -2.41 38.76
N ARG A 54 -8.16 -3.58 38.52
CA ARG A 54 -8.59 -4.85 39.10
C ARG A 54 -8.60 -4.69 40.63
N HIS A 55 -9.71 -5.06 41.27
CA HIS A 55 -9.92 -5.12 42.73
C HIS A 55 -10.37 -3.85 43.47
N THR A 56 -10.97 -2.85 42.82
CA THR A 56 -11.68 -1.76 43.54
C THR A 56 -13.21 -1.90 43.43
N ALA A 57 -13.92 -1.85 44.56
CA ALA A 57 -15.39 -1.85 44.58
C ALA A 57 -16.01 -0.54 44.03
N TYR A 58 -15.19 0.49 43.85
CA TYR A 58 -15.58 1.82 43.39
C TYR A 58 -15.60 1.89 41.85
N ARG A 59 -16.74 1.57 41.25
CA ARG A 59 -16.93 1.56 39.78
C ARG A 59 -17.23 2.92 39.15
N HIS A 60 -17.30 3.98 39.96
CA HIS A 60 -17.64 5.34 39.52
C HIS A 60 -16.42 6.20 39.19
N PHE A 61 -15.21 5.74 39.52
CA PHE A 61 -13.96 6.39 39.13
C PHE A 61 -13.33 5.60 37.97
N GLN A 62 -13.93 5.73 36.79
CA GLN A 62 -13.45 5.07 35.57
C GLN A 62 -12.42 5.97 34.90
N SER A 63 -11.16 5.58 34.94
CA SER A 63 -10.08 6.26 34.24
C SER A 63 -9.26 5.22 33.52
N MET A 64 -9.09 5.40 32.21
CA MET A 64 -8.29 4.50 31.39
C MET A 64 -6.82 4.64 31.79
N ARG A 65 -6.13 3.51 31.92
CA ARG A 65 -4.68 3.49 32.16
C ARG A 65 -4.00 2.56 31.17
N ASN A 66 -2.84 2.99 30.68
CA ASN A 66 -1.94 2.11 29.92
C ASN A 66 -1.32 1.09 30.89
N LEU A 67 -1.65 -0.18 30.72
CA LEU A 67 -1.08 -1.26 31.53
C LEU A 67 0.18 -1.85 30.91
N ALA A 68 0.14 -2.04 29.60
CA ALA A 68 1.17 -2.73 28.86
C ALA A 68 1.23 -2.20 27.43
N VAL A 69 2.21 -2.68 26.68
CA VAL A 69 2.41 -2.33 25.28
C VAL A 69 2.53 -3.63 24.50
N ALA A 70 1.72 -3.76 23.45
CA ALA A 70 1.85 -4.81 22.46
C ALA A 70 2.77 -4.31 21.34
N VAL A 71 3.78 -5.11 21.02
CA VAL A 71 4.73 -4.82 19.93
C VAL A 71 4.68 -5.96 18.94
N ALA A 72 4.44 -5.64 17.67
CA ALA A 72 4.49 -6.57 16.57
C ALA A 72 5.64 -6.17 15.63
N ASP A 73 6.60 -7.07 15.45
CA ASP A 73 7.77 -6.84 14.62
C ASP A 73 7.56 -7.39 13.21
N ALA A 74 7.82 -6.57 12.20
CA ALA A 74 7.82 -6.93 10.80
C ALA A 74 9.24 -6.84 10.21
N ASP A 75 9.59 -7.80 9.36
CA ASP A 75 10.87 -7.82 8.67
C ASP A 75 10.92 -6.71 7.62
N PHE A 76 11.91 -5.83 7.71
CA PHE A 76 12.04 -4.70 6.80
C PHE A 76 12.23 -5.14 5.34
N ILE A 77 12.94 -6.25 5.12
CA ILE A 77 13.28 -6.72 3.77
C ILE A 77 12.03 -7.25 3.04
N MET A 78 10.99 -7.65 3.79
CA MET A 78 9.74 -8.19 3.22
C MET A 78 8.71 -7.10 2.91
N MET A 79 8.95 -5.86 3.32
CA MET A 79 8.04 -4.75 3.03
C MET A 79 8.21 -4.27 1.59
N ASP A 80 7.10 -4.22 0.86
CA ASP A 80 7.09 -3.73 -0.52
C ASP A 80 7.31 -2.21 -0.57
N ILE A 81 8.00 -1.77 -1.62
CA ILE A 81 8.16 -0.34 -1.94
C ILE A 81 7.26 0.04 -3.12
N ASN A 82 6.62 1.20 -3.04
CA ASN A 82 5.87 1.76 -4.17
C ASN A 82 6.75 2.74 -4.96
N GLN A 83 7.15 2.33 -6.16
CA GLN A 83 8.05 3.09 -7.03
C GLN A 83 7.30 3.95 -8.05
N CYS A 84 6.00 3.69 -8.24
CA CYS A 84 5.17 4.40 -9.19
C CYS A 84 4.94 5.85 -8.75
N PRO A 85 4.74 6.78 -9.70
CA PRO A 85 4.45 8.17 -9.37
C PRO A 85 3.13 8.25 -8.59
N GLU A 86 3.08 9.14 -7.60
CA GLU A 86 1.84 9.48 -6.93
C GLU A 86 0.92 10.14 -7.96
N THR A 87 -0.15 9.46 -8.34
CA THR A 87 -1.25 10.13 -9.04
C THR A 87 -1.94 11.04 -8.03
N ASP A 88 -2.25 12.28 -8.43
CA ASP A 88 -2.84 13.36 -7.62
C ASP A 88 -4.21 13.02 -6.95
N GLN A 89 -4.66 11.76 -6.96
CA GLN A 89 -6.00 11.33 -6.59
C GLN A 89 -6.11 10.55 -5.26
N ILE A 90 -5.03 10.32 -4.50
CA ILE A 90 -5.05 9.54 -3.24
C ILE A 90 -3.99 10.13 -2.29
N THR A 91 -4.23 10.68 -1.09
CA THR A 91 -5.43 10.91 -0.27
C THR A 91 -5.10 12.09 0.67
N VAL A 92 -6.06 12.98 0.91
CA VAL A 92 -6.02 14.06 1.92
C VAL A 92 -5.83 13.53 3.37
N GLN A 93 -5.81 12.22 3.57
CA GLN A 93 -5.75 11.56 4.88
C GLN A 93 -4.39 10.98 5.26
N SER A 94 -3.43 10.84 4.34
CA SER A 94 -2.06 10.46 4.68
C SER A 94 -1.10 11.51 4.15
N LYS A 95 -0.71 12.46 5.02
CA LYS A 95 0.38 13.42 4.77
C LYS A 95 1.77 12.74 4.71
N GLN A 96 1.82 11.47 4.34
CA GLN A 96 3.05 10.73 4.14
C GLN A 96 3.25 10.59 2.64
N THR A 97 4.14 11.44 2.12
CA THR A 97 4.60 11.37 0.74
C THR A 97 5.42 10.10 0.56
N ASN A 98 5.11 9.29 -0.44
CA ASN A 98 5.91 8.14 -0.83
C ASN A 98 7.30 8.60 -1.26
N LEU A 99 8.31 8.27 -0.47
CA LEU A 99 9.70 8.64 -0.75
C LEU A 99 10.24 7.99 -2.04
N PHE A 100 9.66 6.86 -2.44
CA PHE A 100 10.09 6.09 -3.61
C PHE A 100 9.29 6.43 -4.89
N ALA A 101 8.32 7.34 -4.81
CA ALA A 101 7.49 7.68 -5.96
C ALA A 101 8.32 8.26 -7.12
N GLY A 102 8.01 7.83 -8.34
CA GLY A 102 8.68 8.30 -9.56
C GLY A 102 10.10 7.76 -9.74
N THR A 103 10.47 6.71 -8.99
CA THR A 103 11.75 6.00 -9.21
C THR A 103 11.62 4.87 -10.22
N ASP A 104 10.42 4.63 -10.74
CA ASP A 104 10.17 3.67 -11.80
C ASP A 104 10.82 4.09 -13.13
N LYS A 105 11.23 3.08 -13.90
CA LYS A 105 11.77 3.25 -15.25
C LYS A 105 10.71 2.97 -16.33
N CYS A 106 9.44 3.28 -16.08
CA CYS A 106 8.43 3.11 -17.11
C CYS A 106 8.60 4.14 -18.23
N LYS A 107 8.30 3.74 -19.47
CA LYS A 107 8.33 4.61 -20.65
C LYS A 107 7.10 5.53 -20.67
N PRO A 108 7.16 6.69 -21.35
CA PRO A 108 6.02 7.60 -21.45
C PRO A 108 4.79 7.01 -22.14
N THR A 109 4.94 5.97 -22.97
CA THR A 109 3.83 5.22 -23.59
C THR A 109 3.15 4.23 -22.62
N THR A 110 3.72 4.07 -21.42
CA THR A 110 3.27 3.12 -20.40
C THR A 110 2.83 3.84 -19.12
N ARG A 111 2.12 3.12 -18.26
CA ARG A 111 1.66 3.53 -16.93
C ARG A 111 2.17 2.52 -15.90
N CYS A 112 2.72 3.01 -14.79
CA CYS A 112 3.23 2.19 -13.70
C CYS A 112 2.10 1.69 -12.79
N GLU A 113 2.16 0.41 -12.43
CA GLU A 113 1.37 -0.19 -11.35
C GLU A 113 2.27 -0.95 -10.36
N PRO A 114 2.09 -0.78 -9.04
CA PRO A 114 2.88 -1.49 -8.05
C PRO A 114 2.50 -2.97 -7.97
N LEU A 115 3.49 -3.83 -7.72
CA LEU A 115 3.31 -5.26 -7.45
C LEU A 115 3.58 -5.56 -5.98
N PHE A 116 2.74 -6.39 -5.38
CA PHE A 116 2.91 -6.84 -3.99
C PHE A 116 3.75 -8.12 -3.90
N GLY A 117 4.44 -8.32 -2.79
CA GLY A 117 5.27 -9.49 -2.50
C GLY A 117 6.68 -9.46 -3.12
N PHE A 118 7.16 -8.28 -3.53
CA PHE A 118 8.52 -8.09 -4.05
C PHE A 118 9.56 -7.81 -2.95
N GLY A 119 9.08 -7.37 -1.79
CA GLY A 119 9.89 -6.90 -0.66
C GLY A 119 10.63 -5.60 -0.98
N PHE A 120 11.66 -5.32 -0.18
CA PHE A 120 12.45 -4.10 -0.26
C PHE A 120 13.49 -4.18 -1.38
N ARG A 121 13.02 -4.23 -2.63
CA ARG A 121 13.83 -4.38 -3.84
C ARG A 121 13.25 -3.55 -4.97
N ARG A 122 14.12 -3.02 -5.83
CA ARG A 122 13.68 -2.32 -7.05
C ARG A 122 13.07 -3.31 -8.04
N GLY A 123 12.06 -2.86 -8.77
CA GLY A 123 11.41 -3.63 -9.83
C GLY A 123 10.11 -4.31 -9.40
N GLY A 124 9.61 -3.99 -8.20
CA GLY A 124 8.29 -4.39 -7.69
C GLY A 124 7.15 -3.59 -8.31
N TYR A 125 7.20 -3.39 -9.61
CA TYR A 125 6.17 -2.70 -10.38
C TYR A 125 6.04 -3.36 -11.75
N GLN A 126 4.96 -3.06 -12.45
CA GLN A 126 4.75 -3.42 -13.84
C GLN A 126 4.36 -2.17 -14.63
N CYS A 127 4.82 -2.07 -15.87
CA CYS A 127 4.42 -1.01 -16.79
C CYS A 127 3.37 -1.56 -17.74
N LEU A 128 2.14 -1.08 -17.61
CA LEU A 128 1.05 -1.34 -18.52
C LEU A 128 1.07 -0.34 -19.69
N CYS A 129 0.62 -0.73 -20.88
CA CYS A 129 0.40 0.26 -21.94
C CYS A 129 -0.72 1.24 -21.56
N GLN A 130 -0.52 2.52 -21.88
CA GLN A 130 -1.57 3.52 -21.71
C GLN A 130 -2.73 3.28 -22.69
N PRO A 131 -3.96 3.75 -22.38
CA PRO A 131 -5.07 3.71 -23.33
C PRO A 131 -4.68 4.33 -24.68
N GLY A 132 -5.03 3.65 -25.78
CA GLY A 132 -4.62 4.04 -27.13
C GLY A 132 -3.27 3.45 -27.58
N TYR A 133 -2.61 2.67 -26.73
CA TYR A 133 -1.44 1.86 -27.07
C TYR A 133 -1.69 0.37 -26.80
N ARG A 134 -0.96 -0.48 -27.53
CA ARG A 134 -0.98 -1.94 -27.38
C ARG A 134 0.43 -2.49 -27.25
N TYR A 135 0.54 -3.69 -26.69
CA TYR A 135 1.80 -4.40 -26.60
C TYR A 135 2.32 -4.80 -28.00
N PRO A 136 3.65 -4.80 -28.20
CA PRO A 136 4.27 -5.42 -29.36
C PRO A 136 3.92 -6.92 -29.45
N PRO A 137 3.88 -7.50 -30.67
CA PRO A 137 3.47 -8.90 -30.86
C PRO A 137 4.42 -9.94 -30.23
N TYR A 138 5.65 -9.54 -29.91
CA TYR A 138 6.65 -10.40 -29.25
C TYR A 138 6.57 -10.34 -27.72
N GLN A 139 5.76 -9.42 -27.16
CA GLN A 139 5.66 -9.20 -25.72
C GLN A 139 4.33 -9.75 -25.20
N ASP A 140 4.41 -10.79 -24.38
CA ASP A 140 3.25 -11.36 -23.72
C ASP A 140 2.96 -10.64 -22.39
N GLY A 141 2.05 -9.67 -22.45
CA GLY A 141 1.54 -8.96 -21.28
C GLY A 141 2.41 -7.79 -20.79
N PRO A 142 2.19 -7.30 -19.57
CA PRO A 142 2.87 -6.11 -19.04
C PRO A 142 4.39 -6.26 -19.01
N PHE A 143 5.08 -5.13 -19.17
CA PHE A 143 6.52 -5.08 -18.96
C PHE A 143 6.81 -5.12 -17.46
N LYS A 144 7.51 -6.16 -16.99
CA LYS A 144 7.81 -6.33 -15.57
C LYS A 144 8.99 -5.44 -15.16
N GLY A 145 8.83 -4.69 -14.08
CA GLY A 145 9.82 -3.74 -13.56
C GLY A 145 11.17 -4.39 -13.27
N TYR A 146 11.19 -5.62 -12.73
CA TYR A 146 12.46 -6.32 -12.48
C TYR A 146 13.27 -6.63 -13.75
N ILE A 147 12.64 -6.68 -14.92
CA ILE A 147 13.32 -6.87 -16.21
C ILE A 147 13.88 -5.51 -16.66
N ILE A 148 13.05 -4.47 -16.60
CA ILE A 148 13.43 -3.10 -16.96
C ILE A 148 14.61 -2.61 -16.10
N GLU A 149 14.60 -2.91 -14.81
CA GLU A 149 15.67 -2.52 -13.88
C GLU A 149 17.00 -3.21 -14.14
N LYS A 150 16.97 -4.41 -14.74
CA LYS A 150 18.15 -5.20 -15.12
C LYS A 150 18.63 -4.92 -16.54
N ALA A 151 17.80 -4.32 -17.38
CA ALA A 151 18.10 -4.07 -18.79
C ALA A 151 19.32 -3.16 -18.93
N THR A 152 20.10 -3.40 -19.99
CA THR A 152 21.17 -2.48 -20.39
C THR A 152 20.58 -1.18 -20.93
N GLN A 153 21.38 -0.12 -21.01
CA GLN A 153 20.90 1.16 -21.55
C GLN A 153 20.42 1.02 -23.01
N GLU A 154 21.12 0.22 -23.82
CA GLU A 154 20.76 -0.04 -25.22
C GLU A 154 19.44 -0.81 -25.33
N GLU A 155 19.27 -1.86 -24.53
CA GLU A 155 18.04 -2.63 -24.47
C GLU A 155 16.86 -1.76 -23.98
N TYR A 156 17.09 -0.93 -22.98
CA TYR A 156 16.07 -0.02 -22.47
C TYR A 156 15.64 1.00 -23.52
N VAL A 157 16.55 1.53 -24.33
CA VAL A 157 16.22 2.52 -25.37
C VAL A 157 15.43 1.89 -26.51
N ASN A 158 15.76 0.66 -26.89
CA ASN A 158 15.15 0.00 -28.04
C ASN A 158 13.85 -0.76 -27.72
N ASN A 159 13.64 -1.16 -26.46
CA ASN A 159 12.51 -1.99 -26.02
C ASN A 159 11.62 -1.26 -24.98
N PHE A 160 10.59 -1.96 -24.50
CA PHE A 160 9.63 -1.51 -23.47
C PHE A 160 8.68 -0.38 -23.88
N ASP A 161 8.67 -0.01 -25.16
CA ASP A 161 7.71 0.93 -25.72
C ASP A 161 6.44 0.22 -26.21
N CYS A 162 5.31 0.90 -26.06
CA CYS A 162 4.03 0.41 -26.59
C CYS A 162 3.76 0.99 -27.97
N ILE A 163 3.09 0.20 -28.82
CA ILE A 163 2.74 0.60 -30.19
C ILE A 163 1.40 1.31 -30.14
N LYS A 164 1.26 2.46 -30.82
CA LYS A 164 0.00 3.17 -30.91
C LYS A 164 -1.05 2.32 -31.66
N VAL A 165 -2.27 2.29 -31.14
CA VAL A 165 -3.41 1.62 -31.77
C VAL A 165 -3.92 2.52 -32.91
N GLU A 166 -3.94 1.98 -34.13
CA GLU A 166 -4.58 2.64 -35.27
C GLU A 166 -6.09 2.38 -35.25
N CYS A 167 -6.86 3.40 -35.62
CA CYS A 167 -8.33 3.36 -35.70
C CYS A 167 -8.75 2.32 -36.75
N GLY A 168 -9.09 1.11 -36.29
CA GLY A 168 -9.38 -0.05 -37.14
C GLY A 168 -8.94 -1.39 -36.55
N THR A 169 -8.10 -1.39 -35.50
CA THR A 169 -7.73 -2.62 -34.78
C THR A 169 -8.65 -2.85 -33.59
N ILE A 170 -9.37 -3.97 -33.59
CA ILE A 170 -10.24 -4.38 -32.47
C ILE A 170 -9.34 -4.87 -31.33
N VAL A 171 -9.20 -4.05 -30.29
CA VAL A 171 -8.61 -4.48 -29.02
C VAL A 171 -9.73 -5.00 -28.13
N ALA A 172 -9.72 -6.30 -27.84
CA ALA A 172 -10.63 -6.87 -26.86
C ALA A 172 -10.18 -6.42 -25.46
N ILE A 173 -10.88 -5.43 -24.90
CA ILE A 173 -10.76 -5.09 -23.49
C ILE A 173 -11.50 -6.20 -22.73
N VAL A 174 -10.76 -7.03 -21.99
CA VAL A 174 -11.34 -8.11 -21.18
C VAL A 174 -11.52 -7.56 -19.77
N ASP A 175 -12.64 -6.87 -19.54
CA ASP A 175 -13.01 -6.44 -18.19
C ASP A 175 -13.62 -7.61 -17.42
N PHE A 176 -12.85 -8.17 -16.48
CA PHE A 176 -13.35 -9.16 -15.52
C PHE A 176 -14.11 -8.45 -14.40
N ALA A 177 -15.41 -8.21 -14.61
CA ALA A 177 -16.31 -7.78 -13.55
C ALA A 177 -16.96 -9.02 -12.91
N ILE A 178 -16.63 -9.31 -11.65
CA ILE A 178 -17.33 -10.32 -10.84
C ILE A 178 -18.63 -9.67 -10.33
N VAL A 179 -19.78 -10.07 -10.88
CA VAL A 179 -21.09 -9.64 -10.38
C VAL A 179 -21.60 -10.68 -9.38
N ILE A 180 -21.72 -10.28 -8.12
CA ILE A 180 -22.32 -11.09 -7.05
C ILE A 180 -23.80 -10.71 -6.98
N LEU A 181 -24.69 -11.59 -7.46
CA LEU A 181 -26.13 -11.47 -7.22
C LEU A 181 -26.50 -12.24 -5.95
N LEU A 182 -27.10 -11.55 -4.98
CA LEU A 182 -27.66 -12.13 -3.77
C LEU A 182 -29.11 -12.52 -4.02
N ASP A 183 -29.35 -13.79 -4.36
CA ASP A 183 -30.69 -14.36 -4.39
C ASP A 183 -30.87 -15.39 -3.25
N ASN A 184 -32.11 -15.59 -2.81
CA ASN A 184 -32.52 -16.40 -1.65
C ASN A 184 -32.16 -17.92 -1.70
N LEU A 185 -31.33 -18.35 -2.65
CA LEU A 185 -30.88 -19.74 -2.84
C LEU A 185 -29.34 -19.90 -2.93
N GLY A 186 -28.57 -18.89 -2.51
CA GLY A 186 -27.11 -18.99 -2.34
C GLY A 186 -26.28 -18.33 -3.46
N PHE A 187 -24.98 -18.14 -3.17
CA PHE A 187 -24.02 -17.45 -4.05
C PHE A 187 -23.90 -18.15 -5.42
N ARG A 188 -24.27 -17.45 -6.50
CA ARG A 188 -23.97 -17.86 -7.87
C ARG A 188 -22.93 -16.91 -8.47
N PHE A 189 -21.76 -17.43 -8.81
CA PHE A 189 -20.74 -16.71 -9.56
C PHE A 189 -21.11 -16.73 -11.05
N PHE A 190 -21.27 -15.56 -11.66
CA PHE A 190 -21.41 -15.41 -13.10
C PHE A 190 -20.19 -14.69 -13.68
N ASN A 191 -19.47 -15.36 -14.60
CA ASN A 191 -18.48 -14.70 -15.44
C ASN A 191 -19.21 -13.95 -16.54
N LYS A 192 -19.28 -12.62 -16.46
CA LYS A 192 -19.80 -11.78 -17.54
C LYS A 192 -18.61 -11.27 -18.36
N ILE A 193 -18.42 -11.81 -19.56
CA ILE A 193 -17.45 -11.28 -20.52
C ILE A 193 -18.15 -10.14 -21.27
N ASN A 194 -17.87 -8.89 -20.89
CA ASN A 194 -18.28 -7.74 -21.68
C ASN A 194 -17.18 -7.41 -22.68
N LEU A 195 -17.40 -7.77 -23.95
CA LEU A 195 -16.58 -7.29 -25.05
C LEU A 195 -17.05 -5.87 -25.42
N THR A 196 -16.46 -4.84 -24.81
CA THR A 196 -16.67 -3.46 -25.27
C THR A 196 -15.75 -3.20 -26.46
N GLN A 197 -16.34 -3.00 -27.64
CA GLN A 197 -15.62 -2.52 -28.81
C GLN A 197 -15.36 -1.01 -28.64
N ALA A 198 -14.09 -0.61 -28.57
CA ALA A 198 -13.73 0.80 -28.78
C ALA A 198 -13.86 1.09 -30.28
N LYS A 199 -14.78 1.97 -30.67
CA LYS A 199 -14.86 2.56 -32.01
C LYS A 199 -14.01 3.82 -32.07
#